data_AF-A0A7C5PFP7-F1
#
_entry.id   AF-A0A7C5PFP7-F1
#
_cell.length_a   1.000
_cell.length_b   1.000
_cell.length_c   1.000
_cell.angle_alpha   90.00
_cell.angle_beta   90.00
_cell.angle_gamma   90.00
#
_symmetry.space_group_name_H-M   'P 1'
#
loop_
_entity.id
_entity.type
_entity.pdbx_description
1 polymer ?
#
loop_
_entity_poly.entity_id
_entity_poly.type
_entity_poly.pdbx_seq_one_letter_code
_entity_poly.pdbx_strand_id
1 'polypeptide(L)'
;MIHNIYFYLSFFLILILLDLNFFIRKIKRVISTIILFNFFISLTFLIFVRFDLEYILLINLRVLSITYLTFYFISHINLFNCFSFSKELSFLLVVTYSQILNFIKVFSDLKEAFESRTLKKEKKYLKLLPRKAVNLFFTKSIYNAKETSLAMRSRGLIND
;
A
#
# COMPACT_ATOMS: atom_id res chain seq x y z
N MET A 1 18.98 -4.69 31.75
CA MET A 1 19.58 -3.35 31.53
C MET A 1 20.33 -3.26 30.19
N ILE A 2 19.67 -3.50 29.04
CA ILE A 2 20.29 -3.37 27.68
C ILE A 2 19.42 -2.50 26.76
N HIS A 3 18.45 -1.78 27.30
CA HIS A 3 17.60 -0.86 26.53
C HIS A 3 18.18 0.56 26.57
N ASN A 4 19.33 0.73 25.90
CA ASN A 4 19.99 2.02 25.85
C ASN A 4 19.35 2.88 24.76
N ILE A 5 18.61 3.92 25.18
CA ILE A 5 17.90 4.87 24.29
C ILE A 5 18.83 5.43 23.21
N TYR A 6 20.11 5.63 23.54
CA TYR A 6 21.14 6.11 22.63
C TYR A 6 21.38 5.21 21.42
N PHE A 7 21.18 3.89 21.53
CA PHE A 7 21.35 2.96 20.41
C PHE A 7 20.25 3.16 19.35
N TYR A 8 19.00 3.29 19.78
CA TYR A 8 17.88 3.55 18.87
C TYR A 8 17.96 4.96 18.27
N LEU A 9 18.41 5.95 19.04
CA LEU A 9 18.65 7.31 18.53
C LEU A 9 19.72 7.31 17.44
N SER A 10 20.85 6.64 17.69
CA SER A 10 21.94 6.51 16.71
C SER A 10 21.47 5.78 15.45
N PHE A 11 20.75 4.66 15.59
CA PHE A 11 20.18 3.92 14.47
C PHE A 11 19.22 4.77 13.63
N PHE A 12 18.35 5.54 14.28
CA PHE A 12 17.44 6.45 13.59
C PHE A 12 18.18 7.56 12.84
N LEU A 13 19.23 8.12 13.45
CA LEU A 13 20.07 9.15 12.83
C LEU A 13 20.79 8.62 11.58
N ILE A 14 21.34 7.40 11.67
CA ILE A 14 21.97 6.70 10.54
C ILE A 14 20.97 6.47 9.42
N LEU A 15 19.74 6.05 9.75
CA LEU A 15 18.67 5.87 8.76
C LEU A 15 18.30 7.17 8.04
N ILE A 16 18.24 8.30 8.73
CA ILE A 16 17.99 9.61 8.10
C ILE A 16 19.16 10.01 7.19
N LEU A 17 20.40 9.79 7.63
CA LEU A 17 21.61 10.10 6.87
C LEU A 17 21.71 9.30 5.57
N LEU A 18 21.29 8.03 5.58
CA LEU A 18 21.29 7.17 4.40
C LEU A 18 20.38 7.67 3.27
N ASP A 19 19.33 8.45 3.59
CA ASP A 19 18.43 8.97 2.55
C ASP A 19 17.74 10.30 2.90
N LEU A 20 18.56 11.36 2.93
CA LEU A 20 18.13 12.74 3.18
C LEU A 20 17.14 13.26 2.10
N ASN A 21 17.32 12.86 0.84
CA ASN A 21 16.50 13.35 -0.27
C ASN A 21 15.10 12.73 -0.29
N PHE A 22 14.98 11.45 0.05
CA PHE A 22 13.68 10.78 0.19
C PHE A 22 12.93 11.26 1.44
N PHE A 23 13.66 11.49 2.54
CA PHE A 23 13.10 11.97 3.80
C PHE A 23 12.33 13.28 3.60
N ILE A 24 12.94 14.27 2.94
CA ILE A 24 12.33 15.60 2.71
C ILE A 24 11.05 15.50 1.87
N ARG A 25 11.05 14.67 0.81
CA ARG A 25 9.92 14.57 -0.13
C ARG A 25 8.73 13.79 0.43
N LYS A 26 8.96 12.82 1.31
CA LYS A 26 7.91 11.97 1.91
C LYS A 26 7.57 12.31 3.37
N ILE A 27 8.19 13.35 3.92
CA ILE A 27 8.06 13.75 5.33
C ILE A 27 6.59 13.91 5.77
N LYS A 28 5.73 14.51 4.95
CA LYS A 28 4.31 14.76 5.32
C LYS A 28 3.51 13.47 5.50
N ARG A 29 3.71 12.48 4.62
CA ARG A 29 2.99 11.19 4.69
C ARG A 29 3.56 10.33 5.82
N VAL A 30 4.88 10.33 5.99
CA VAL A 30 5.58 9.60 7.05
C VAL A 30 5.18 10.17 8.42
N ILE A 31 5.23 11.49 8.62
CA ILE A 31 4.80 12.16 9.87
C ILE A 31 3.34 11.84 10.18
N SER A 32 2.43 11.87 9.20
CA SER A 32 1.02 11.56 9.43
C SER A 32 0.81 10.12 9.92
N THR A 33 1.52 9.14 9.33
CA THR A 33 1.48 7.75 9.79
C THR A 33 2.11 7.59 11.17
N ILE A 34 3.22 8.28 11.42
CA ILE A 34 3.89 8.29 12.73
C ILE A 34 2.94 8.80 13.80
N ILE A 35 2.26 9.93 13.58
CA ILE A 35 1.34 10.51 14.57
C ILE A 35 0.19 9.54 14.90
N LEU A 36 -0.43 8.93 13.89
CA LEU A 36 -1.51 7.96 14.11
C LEU A 36 -1.04 6.74 14.91
N PHE A 37 0.15 6.24 14.58
CA PHE A 37 0.69 5.06 15.25
C PHE A 37 1.16 5.39 16.68
N ASN A 38 1.79 6.55 16.87
CA ASN A 38 2.21 7.06 18.18
C ASN A 38 1.00 7.31 19.09
N PHE A 39 -0.09 7.86 18.52
CA PHE A 39 -1.36 8.01 19.23
C PHE A 39 -1.93 6.67 19.68
N PHE A 40 -1.93 5.66 18.80
CA PHE A 40 -2.42 4.32 19.14
C PHE A 40 -1.59 3.63 20.23
N ILE A 41 -0.27 3.75 20.16
CA ILE A 41 0.65 3.24 21.19
C ILE A 41 0.44 3.96 22.51
N SER A 42 0.43 5.30 22.48
CA SER A 42 0.22 6.12 23.67
C SER A 42 -1.10 5.79 24.36
N LEU A 43 -2.17 5.60 23.57
CA LEU A 43 -3.48 5.18 24.06
C LEU A 43 -3.44 3.79 24.70
N THR A 44 -2.75 2.84 24.07
CA THR A 44 -2.56 1.48 24.62
C THR A 44 -1.78 1.53 25.93
N PHE A 45 -0.76 2.39 26.04
CA PHE A 45 0.06 2.51 27.24
C PHE A 45 -0.64 3.18 28.41
N LEU A 46 -1.44 4.21 28.14
CA LEU A 46 -2.27 4.90 29.14
C LEU A 46 -3.26 3.94 29.84
N ILE A 47 -3.64 2.85 29.16
CA ILE A 47 -4.52 1.80 29.69
C ILE A 47 -3.76 0.76 30.53
N PHE A 48 -2.50 0.44 30.18
CA PHE A 48 -1.81 -0.76 30.71
C PHE A 48 -0.68 -0.51 31.70
N VAL A 49 -0.01 0.65 31.71
CA VAL A 49 1.24 0.81 32.49
C VAL A 49 1.30 2.19 33.17
N ARG A 50 1.72 2.20 34.44
CA ARG A 50 2.06 3.39 35.21
C ARG A 50 3.09 4.22 34.42
N PHE A 51 2.90 5.55 34.38
CA PHE A 51 3.63 6.49 33.52
C PHE A 51 5.17 6.48 33.70
N ASP A 52 5.87 5.55 33.04
CA ASP A 52 7.33 5.58 32.87
C ASP A 52 7.70 6.24 31.53
N LEU A 53 8.15 7.50 31.61
CA LEU A 53 8.45 8.35 30.45
C LEU A 53 9.56 7.77 29.55
N GLU A 54 10.58 7.14 30.14
CA GLU A 54 11.69 6.52 29.39
C GLU A 54 11.21 5.37 28.51
N TYR A 55 10.28 4.57 29.01
CA TYR A 55 9.74 3.41 28.30
C TYR A 55 8.83 3.84 27.14
N ILE A 56 8.00 4.88 27.36
CA ILE A 56 7.18 5.50 26.32
C ILE A 56 8.06 6.05 25.20
N LEU A 57 9.14 6.75 25.55
CA LEU A 57 10.07 7.32 24.56
C LEU A 57 10.76 6.23 23.74
N LEU A 58 11.21 5.15 24.38
CA LEU A 58 11.88 4.04 23.69
C LEU A 58 10.97 3.35 22.67
N ILE A 59 9.73 3.06 23.04
CA ILE A 59 8.76 2.40 22.14
C ILE A 59 8.44 3.29 20.95
N ASN A 60 8.20 4.58 21.19
CA ASN A 60 7.94 5.54 20.14
C ASN A 60 9.09 5.62 19.14
N LEU A 61 10.34 5.62 19.64
CA LEU A 61 11.52 5.65 18.81
C LEU A 61 11.72 4.35 18.00
N ARG A 62 11.40 3.20 18.59
CA ARG A 62 11.44 1.90 17.91
C ARG A 62 10.43 1.82 16.77
N VAL A 63 9.20 2.23 17.03
CA VAL A 63 8.11 2.24 16.05
C VAL A 63 8.43 3.22 14.92
N LEU A 64 8.95 4.40 15.27
CA LEU A 64 9.42 5.38 14.29
C LEU A 64 10.49 4.78 13.36
N SER A 65 11.47 4.09 13.93
CA SER A 65 12.55 3.46 13.16
C SER A 65 12.04 2.37 12.23
N ILE A 66 11.15 1.48 12.70
CA ILE A 66 10.57 0.38 11.89
C ILE A 66 9.69 0.93 10.77
N THR A 67 8.84 1.90 11.07
CA THR A 67 7.95 2.50 10.07
C THR A 67 8.73 3.25 9.00
N TYR A 68 9.76 4.01 9.39
CA TYR A 68 10.64 4.68 8.44
C TYR A 68 11.37 3.68 7.53
N LEU A 69 11.98 2.64 8.11
CA LEU A 69 12.66 1.58 7.35
C LEU A 69 11.72 0.90 6.37
N THR A 70 10.48 0.62 6.77
CA THR A 70 9.47 0.00 5.92
C THR A 70 9.14 0.88 4.71
N PHE A 71 8.94 2.18 4.90
CA PHE A 71 8.67 3.10 3.80
C PHE A 71 9.88 3.28 2.87
N TYR A 72 11.09 3.33 3.43
CA TYR A 72 12.33 3.39 2.67
C TYR A 72 12.51 2.14 1.80
N PHE A 73 12.25 0.97 2.36
CA PHE A 73 12.34 -0.30 1.64
C PHE A 73 11.32 -0.36 0.49
N ILE A 74 10.06 -0.01 0.76
CA ILE A 74 8.98 -0.02 -0.26
C ILE A 74 9.27 0.93 -1.42
N SER A 75 9.95 2.07 -1.19
CA SER A 75 10.26 3.01 -2.27
C SER A 75 11.43 2.61 -3.16
N HIS A 76 12.37 1.83 -2.63
CA HIS A 76 13.58 1.42 -3.34
C HIS A 76 13.45 0.03 -3.97
N ILE A 77 12.45 -0.76 -3.57
CA ILE A 77 12.21 -2.06 -4.15
C ILE A 77 11.44 -1.98 -5.46
N ASN A 78 11.99 -2.66 -6.46
CA ASN A 78 11.26 -3.03 -7.67
C ASN A 78 10.54 -4.37 -7.41
N LEU A 79 9.20 -4.32 -7.33
CA LEU A 79 8.35 -5.49 -7.14
C LEU A 79 8.59 -6.58 -8.20
N PHE A 80 8.84 -6.20 -9.46
CA PHE A 80 9.13 -7.17 -10.54
C PHE A 80 10.43 -7.93 -10.30
N ASN A 81 11.46 -7.25 -9.77
CA ASN A 81 12.74 -7.89 -9.44
C ASN A 81 12.60 -8.77 -8.19
N CYS A 82 11.79 -8.37 -7.21
CA CYS A 82 11.57 -9.14 -5.98
C CYS A 82 11.00 -10.54 -6.26
N PHE A 83 10.10 -10.66 -7.24
CA PHE A 83 9.49 -11.94 -7.62
C PHE A 83 10.20 -12.65 -8.79
N SER A 84 11.38 -12.18 -9.21
CA SER A 84 12.14 -12.77 -10.33
C SER A 84 12.67 -14.18 -10.06
N PHE A 85 12.69 -14.62 -8.80
CA PHE A 85 13.14 -15.96 -8.42
C PHE A 85 12.23 -17.08 -8.95
N SER A 86 10.96 -16.78 -9.25
CA SER A 86 10.01 -17.76 -9.79
C SER A 86 9.32 -17.20 -11.04
N LYS A 87 9.39 -17.97 -12.13
CA LYS A 87 8.75 -17.63 -13.41
C LYS A 87 7.24 -17.50 -13.26
N GLU A 88 6.61 -18.38 -12.48
CA GLU A 88 5.17 -18.39 -12.25
C GLU A 88 4.70 -17.15 -11.47
N LEU A 89 5.44 -16.78 -10.41
CA LEU A 89 5.10 -15.60 -9.61
C LEU A 89 5.33 -14.31 -10.40
N SER A 90 6.42 -14.23 -11.16
CA SER A 90 6.67 -13.10 -12.05
C SER A 90 5.58 -12.96 -13.11
N PHE A 91 5.17 -14.07 -13.72
CA PHE A 91 4.07 -14.10 -14.69
C PHE A 91 2.75 -13.66 -14.07
N LEU A 92 2.38 -14.20 -12.90
CA LEU A 92 1.17 -13.82 -12.17
C LEU A 92 1.20 -12.33 -11.80
N LEU A 93 2.35 -11.81 -11.37
CA LEU A 93 2.52 -10.40 -11.04
C LEU A 93 2.30 -9.50 -12.26
N VAL A 94 2.84 -9.87 -13.43
CA VAL A 94 2.63 -9.12 -14.67
C VAL A 94 1.16 -9.12 -15.08
N VAL A 95 0.51 -10.29 -15.11
CA VAL A 95 -0.90 -10.42 -15.50
C VAL A 95 -1.79 -9.62 -14.54
N THR A 96 -1.59 -9.78 -13.23
CA THR A 96 -2.38 -9.05 -12.21
C THR A 96 -2.15 -7.54 -12.30
N TYR A 97 -0.92 -7.08 -12.50
CA TYR A 97 -0.61 -5.67 -12.69
C TYR A 97 -1.33 -5.07 -13.91
N SER A 98 -1.33 -5.77 -15.04
CA SER A 98 -2.09 -5.36 -16.23
C SER A 98 -3.60 -5.31 -15.97
N GLN A 99 -4.15 -6.27 -15.21
CA GLN A 99 -5.57 -6.26 -14.85
C GLN A 99 -5.91 -5.08 -13.93
N ILE A 100 -5.05 -4.75 -12.96
CA ILE A 100 -5.24 -3.58 -12.08
C ILE A 100 -5.33 -2.29 -12.91
N LEU A 101 -4.41 -2.09 -13.87
CA LEU A 101 -4.44 -0.90 -14.74
C LEU A 101 -5.72 -0.82 -15.57
N ASN A 102 -6.16 -1.96 -16.13
CA ASN A 102 -7.43 -2.03 -16.84
C ASN A 102 -8.62 -1.68 -15.94
N PHE A 103 -8.65 -2.18 -14.71
CA PHE A 103 -9.73 -1.85 -13.77
C PHE A 103 -9.74 -0.38 -13.35
N ILE A 104 -8.58 0.23 -13.15
CA ILE A 104 -8.48 1.68 -12.87
C ILE A 104 -9.09 2.47 -14.03
N LYS A 105 -8.75 2.12 -15.28
CA LYS A 105 -9.30 2.76 -16.47
C LYS A 105 -10.81 2.57 -16.57
N VAL A 106 -11.30 1.33 -16.47
CA VAL A 106 -12.74 1.02 -16.53
C VAL A 106 -13.50 1.75 -15.43
N PHE A 107 -12.94 1.88 -14.23
CA PHE A 107 -13.57 2.65 -13.16
C PHE A 107 -13.66 4.15 -13.47
N SER A 108 -12.62 4.72 -14.07
CA SER A 108 -12.63 6.11 -14.55
C SER A 108 -13.71 6.32 -15.61
N ASP A 109 -13.76 5.44 -16.61
CA ASP A 109 -14.74 5.49 -17.70
C ASP A 109 -16.17 5.37 -17.17
N LEU A 110 -16.40 4.47 -16.19
CA LEU A 110 -17.68 4.34 -15.52
C LEU A 110 -18.05 5.64 -14.82
N LYS A 111 -17.13 6.23 -14.06
CA LYS A 111 -17.38 7.50 -13.36
C LYS A 111 -17.82 8.60 -14.34
N GLU A 112 -17.14 8.74 -15.46
CA GLU A 112 -17.48 9.72 -16.51
C GLU A 112 -18.83 9.42 -17.19
N ALA A 113 -19.10 8.14 -17.49
CA ALA A 113 -20.38 7.70 -18.04
C ALA A 113 -21.55 7.95 -17.06
N PHE A 114 -21.30 7.86 -15.76
CA PHE A 114 -22.29 8.20 -14.74
C PHE A 114 -22.49 9.71 -14.64
N GLU A 115 -21.41 10.50 -14.60
CA GLU A 115 -21.48 11.96 -14.51
C GLU A 115 -22.22 12.57 -15.72
N SER A 116 -21.99 12.06 -16.93
CA SER A 116 -22.68 12.53 -18.15
C SER A 116 -24.18 12.20 -18.17
N ARG A 117 -24.60 11.10 -17.54
CA ARG A 117 -26.02 10.68 -17.49
C ARG A 117 -26.81 11.31 -16.34
N THR A 118 -26.14 11.94 -15.39
CA THR A 118 -26.80 12.63 -14.27
C THR A 118 -26.81 14.14 -14.46
N LEU A 119 -27.98 14.70 -14.76
CA LEU A 119 -28.19 16.15 -14.93
C LEU A 119 -27.87 16.97 -13.66
N LYS A 120 -27.89 16.33 -12.47
CA LYS A 120 -27.52 16.92 -11.18
C LYS A 120 -26.38 16.11 -10.57
N LYS A 121 -25.27 16.78 -10.22
CA LYS A 121 -24.15 16.20 -9.46
C LYS A 121 -24.57 15.88 -8.03
N GLU A 122 -25.41 14.87 -7.85
CA GLU A 122 -25.70 14.34 -6.53
C GLU A 122 -24.50 13.53 -6.03
N LYS A 123 -23.68 14.17 -5.19
CA LYS A 123 -22.52 13.56 -4.52
C LYS A 123 -22.84 12.25 -3.77
N LYS A 124 -24.12 12.01 -3.42
CA LYS A 124 -24.58 10.77 -2.76
C LYS A 124 -24.54 9.56 -3.70
N TYR A 125 -24.86 9.73 -4.99
CA TYR A 125 -24.85 8.63 -5.96
C TYR A 125 -23.43 8.19 -6.31
N LEU A 126 -22.47 9.13 -6.41
CA LEU A 126 -21.05 8.81 -6.60
C LEU A 126 -20.46 7.98 -5.46
N LYS A 127 -20.96 8.14 -4.22
CA LYS A 127 -20.54 7.31 -3.08
C LYS A 127 -21.03 5.86 -3.17
N LEU A 128 -22.12 5.61 -3.90
CA LEU A 128 -22.69 4.27 -4.10
C LEU A 128 -22.15 3.58 -5.35
N LEU A 129 -21.44 4.32 -6.21
CA LEU A 129 -20.84 3.81 -7.45
C LEU A 129 -19.93 2.59 -7.22
N PRO A 130 -19.01 2.56 -6.23
CA PRO A 130 -18.16 1.41 -6.00
C PRO A 130 -18.99 0.15 -5.71
N ARG A 131 -20.01 0.26 -4.85
CA ARG A 131 -20.89 -0.85 -4.47
C ARG A 131 -21.62 -1.44 -5.67
N LYS A 132 -22.08 -0.61 -6.61
CA LYS A 132 -22.74 -1.07 -7.84
C LYS A 132 -21.74 -1.66 -8.85
N ALA A 133 -20.53 -1.13 -8.89
CA ALA A 133 -19.49 -1.58 -9.81
C ALA A 133 -18.88 -2.94 -9.43
N VAL A 134 -18.95 -3.37 -8.16
CA VAL A 134 -18.43 -4.67 -7.70
C VAL A 134 -18.92 -5.83 -8.56
N ASN A 135 -20.24 -5.95 -8.78
CA ASN A 135 -20.79 -7.08 -9.55
C ASN A 135 -20.35 -7.05 -11.03
N LEU A 136 -20.27 -5.84 -11.60
CA LEU A 136 -19.76 -5.64 -12.96
C LEU A 136 -18.28 -6.03 -13.06
N PHE A 137 -17.46 -5.68 -12.06
CA PHE A 137 -16.05 -6.04 -12.05
C PHE A 137 -15.83 -7.54 -11.85
N PHE A 138 -16.60 -8.19 -10.98
CA PHE A 138 -16.51 -9.65 -10.77
C PHE A 138 -16.92 -10.44 -12.02
N THR A 139 -18.05 -10.09 -12.64
CA THR A 139 -18.46 -10.76 -13.88
C THR A 139 -17.42 -10.54 -14.98
N LYS A 140 -16.98 -9.30 -15.16
CA LYS A 140 -15.93 -8.96 -16.15
C LYS A 140 -14.61 -9.67 -15.88
N SER A 141 -14.19 -9.84 -14.62
CA SER A 141 -12.95 -10.54 -14.29
C SER A 141 -13.00 -12.02 -14.65
N ILE A 142 -14.12 -12.70 -14.40
CA ILE A 142 -14.30 -14.12 -14.77
C ILE A 142 -14.23 -14.29 -16.29
N TYR A 143 -14.96 -13.46 -17.04
CA TYR A 143 -14.91 -13.51 -18.51
C TYR A 143 -13.51 -13.19 -19.04
N ASN A 144 -12.87 -12.13 -18.53
CA ASN A 144 -11.53 -11.75 -18.99
C ASN A 144 -10.47 -12.80 -18.61
N ALA A 145 -10.60 -13.48 -17.49
CA ALA A 145 -9.71 -14.60 -17.12
C ALA A 145 -9.87 -15.78 -18.09
N LYS A 146 -11.10 -16.10 -18.50
CA LYS A 146 -11.38 -17.15 -19.49
C LYS A 146 -10.83 -16.79 -20.87
N GLU A 147 -11.04 -15.55 -21.32
CA GLU A 147 -10.52 -15.09 -22.61
C GLU A 147 -8.99 -14.99 -22.63
N THR A 148 -8.38 -14.44 -21.57
CA THR A 148 -6.92 -14.32 -21.50
C THR A 148 -6.24 -15.68 -21.41
N SER A 149 -6.79 -16.64 -20.65
CA SER A 149 -6.26 -18.01 -20.61
C SER A 149 -6.38 -18.72 -21.96
N LEU A 150 -7.52 -18.61 -22.65
CA LEU A 150 -7.69 -19.15 -24.01
C LEU A 150 -6.71 -18.51 -25.01
N ALA A 151 -6.53 -17.19 -24.96
CA ALA A 151 -5.59 -16.47 -25.83
C ALA A 151 -4.13 -16.80 -25.53
N MET A 152 -3.78 -17.07 -24.27
CA MET A 152 -2.43 -17.49 -23.88
C MET A 152 -2.16 -18.95 -24.30
N ARG A 153 -3.15 -19.84 -24.16
CA ARG A 153 -3.08 -21.22 -24.66
C ARG A 153 -2.91 -21.26 -26.19
N SER A 154 -3.68 -20.46 -26.94
CA SER A 154 -3.56 -20.42 -28.40
C SER A 154 -2.20 -19.90 -28.88
N ARG A 155 -1.52 -19.08 -28.07
CA ARG A 155 -0.15 -18.59 -28.30
C ARG A 155 0.94 -19.54 -27.79
N GLY A 156 0.58 -20.69 -27.22
CA GLY A 156 1.53 -21.66 -26.65
C GLY A 156 2.25 -21.17 -25.38
N LEU A 157 1.69 -20.17 -24.69
CA LEU A 157 2.28 -19.60 -23.47
C LEU A 157 1.91 -20.38 -22.20
N ILE A 158 0.80 -21.12 -22.24
CA ILE A 158 0.32 -21.98 -21.16
C ILE A 158 0.20 -23.38 -21.75
N ASN A 159 1.05 -24.28 -21.29
CA ASN A 159 0.88 -25.71 -21.50
C ASN A 159 0.12 -26.26 -20.29
N ASP A 160 -0.91 -27.05 -20.55
CA ASP A 160 -1.64 -27.77 -19.51
C ASP A 160 -0.75 -28.83 -18.85
#